data_AF-V5SIQ3-F1
#
_entry.id   AF-V5SIQ3-F1
#
_cell.length_a   1.000
_cell.length_b   1.000
_cell.length_c   1.000
_cell.angle_alpha   90.00
_cell.angle_beta   90.00
_cell.angle_gamma   90.00
#
_symmetry.space_group_name_H-M   'P 1'
#
loop_
_entity.id
_entity.type
_entity.pdbx_description
1 polymer ?
#
loop_
_entity_poly.entity_id
_entity_poly.type
_entity_poly.pdbx_seq_one_letter_code
_entity_poly.pdbx_strand_id
1 'polypeptide(L)'
;MDAFSMRTKAKAIAPAHDALSVPEAQALEGILARFQSSRRPAIRRLAQTSHRVADLAVTYPAALYALASRHGSPKRRAQALGLIEAGAQLRDVAAALDLPLWLRRLPPEAFTGKLGAFPRSDIFGRRIANHLPTGSEHSAFWLQSVLFGTRAADETFALWLAQQRVFLDPGNPEELFGLIAAYAAISAGPPSRAKSLIVVPWRPEMALDTAVCAAKSWFNRMRLVIQLPDGALTDPWLAAGDARGYDFVPLLDESTILAEASAMQNCADQYADRLARDKCRLFSIRRRGVRIATLEIGPHPREAGVLAIAQLKARHNLPATAEVWQAAHTWLGTQKDLKRATIGARPDRPLDTDVWKRLLADYRSRKNGAPWLPEHASKETLTSVENGIGELARRAGITSWLFT
;
A
#
# COMPACT_ATOMS: atom_id res chain seq x y z
N MET A 1 64.23 -19.78 58.58
CA MET A 1 62.84 -19.40 58.90
C MET A 1 62.15 -19.16 57.58
N ASP A 2 61.50 -20.22 57.09
CA ASP A 2 60.71 -20.25 55.87
C ASP A 2 59.36 -19.53 56.08
N ALA A 3 58.93 -18.75 55.09
CA ALA A 3 57.55 -18.30 54.98
C ALA A 3 57.16 -18.09 53.49
N PHE A 4 56.81 -19.22 52.87
CA PHE A 4 55.71 -19.44 51.93
C PHE A 4 55.19 -18.27 51.07
N SER A 5 55.58 -18.32 49.79
CA SER A 5 54.90 -17.64 48.68
C SER A 5 53.73 -18.50 48.19
N MET A 6 52.48 -18.12 48.53
CA MET A 6 51.28 -18.73 47.96
C MET A 6 50.93 -18.04 46.63
N ARG A 7 51.36 -18.64 45.52
CA ARG A 7 50.83 -18.36 44.17
C ARG A 7 49.52 -19.15 43.99
N THR A 8 48.40 -18.46 44.07
CA THR A 8 47.09 -19.01 43.69
C THR A 8 47.03 -19.14 42.16
N LYS A 9 47.32 -20.35 41.65
CA LYS A 9 47.09 -20.67 40.24
C LYS A 9 45.58 -20.64 39.97
N ALA A 10 45.15 -19.67 39.16
CA ALA A 10 43.83 -19.69 38.56
C ALA A 10 43.66 -20.98 37.75
N LYS A 11 42.71 -21.82 38.16
CA LYS A 11 42.33 -23.04 37.44
C LYS A 11 41.60 -22.59 36.18
N ALA A 12 42.27 -22.63 35.04
CA ALA A 12 41.63 -22.44 33.75
C ALA A 12 40.55 -23.51 33.59
N ILE A 13 39.29 -23.10 33.68
CA ILE A 13 38.16 -23.93 33.29
C ILE A 13 38.25 -24.03 31.77
N ALA A 14 38.75 -25.16 31.27
CA ALA A 14 38.68 -25.48 29.86
C ALA A 14 37.19 -25.52 29.46
N PRO A 15 36.77 -24.84 28.38
CA PRO A 15 35.42 -25.04 27.88
C PRO A 15 35.38 -26.45 27.30
N ALA A 16 34.64 -27.34 27.95
CA ALA A 16 34.20 -28.59 27.35
C ALA A 16 33.16 -28.22 26.27
N HIS A 17 33.64 -27.73 25.14
CA HIS A 17 32.87 -27.73 23.91
C HIS A 17 33.00 -29.14 23.35
N ASP A 18 31.92 -29.92 23.40
CA ASP A 18 31.78 -31.07 22.52
C ASP A 18 32.00 -30.55 21.10
N ALA A 19 33.12 -30.94 20.50
CA ALA A 19 33.44 -30.54 19.14
C ALA A 19 32.39 -31.17 18.21
N LEU A 20 31.65 -30.33 17.48
CA LEU A 20 30.72 -30.79 16.46
C LEU A 20 31.43 -31.76 15.52
N SER A 21 30.75 -32.85 15.15
CA SER A 21 31.27 -33.73 14.12
C SER A 21 31.41 -32.99 12.78
N VAL A 22 32.30 -33.47 11.90
CA VAL A 22 32.50 -32.86 10.57
C VAL A 22 31.18 -32.71 9.78
N PRO A 23 30.27 -33.70 9.76
CA PRO A 23 28.98 -33.56 9.09
C PRO A 23 28.07 -32.49 9.73
N GLU A 24 28.03 -32.40 11.06
CA GLU A 24 27.22 -31.39 11.77
C GLU A 24 27.76 -29.98 11.53
N ALA A 25 29.09 -29.82 11.53
CA ALA A 25 29.74 -28.55 11.21
C ALA A 25 29.45 -28.11 9.76
N GLN A 26 29.45 -29.04 8.80
CA GLN A 26 29.08 -28.75 7.41
C GLN A 26 27.60 -28.39 7.26
N ALA A 27 26.70 -29.11 7.93
CA ALA A 27 25.27 -28.82 7.92
C ALA A 27 24.97 -27.45 8.53
N LEU A 28 25.58 -27.14 9.68
CA LEU A 28 25.48 -25.84 10.32
C LEU A 28 25.98 -24.73 9.39
N GLU A 29 27.16 -24.88 8.79
CA GLU A 29 27.71 -23.88 7.86
C GLU A 29 26.79 -23.65 6.66
N GLY A 30 26.15 -24.71 6.13
CA GLY A 30 25.11 -24.60 5.12
C GLY A 30 23.93 -23.71 5.56
N ILE A 31 23.49 -23.82 6.81
CA ILE A 31 22.43 -22.98 7.37
C ILE A 31 22.93 -21.55 7.62
N LEU A 32 24.14 -21.38 8.15
CA LEU A 32 24.73 -20.05 8.39
C LEU A 32 24.93 -19.27 7.09
N ALA A 33 25.23 -19.97 5.99
CA ALA A 33 25.36 -19.38 4.66
C ALA A 33 24.04 -18.83 4.10
N ARG A 34 22.88 -19.26 4.61
CA ARG A 34 21.56 -18.78 4.16
C ARG A 34 21.20 -17.38 4.69
N PHE A 35 21.82 -16.93 5.77
CA PHE A 35 21.63 -15.56 6.25
C PHE A 35 22.17 -14.52 5.26
N GLN A 36 21.71 -13.28 5.39
CA GLN A 36 22.18 -12.15 4.59
C GLN A 36 23.72 -12.01 4.64
N SER A 37 24.36 -11.89 3.46
CA SER A 37 25.82 -11.89 3.28
C SER A 37 26.56 -10.93 4.22
N SER A 38 26.04 -9.70 4.37
CA SER A 38 26.61 -8.66 5.24
C SER A 38 26.57 -8.99 6.75
N ARG A 39 25.74 -9.96 7.16
CA ARG A 39 25.58 -10.38 8.56
C ARG A 39 26.23 -11.73 8.87
N ARG A 40 26.54 -12.55 7.86
CA ARG A 40 27.16 -13.88 8.04
C ARG A 40 28.40 -13.86 8.95
N PRO A 41 29.36 -12.93 8.85
CA PRO A 41 30.54 -12.94 9.73
C PRO A 41 30.21 -12.73 11.21
N ALA A 42 29.22 -11.89 11.51
CA ALA A 42 28.78 -11.67 12.90
C ALA A 42 28.00 -12.89 13.43
N ILE A 43 27.17 -13.49 12.57
CA ILE A 43 26.41 -14.70 12.90
C ILE A 43 27.34 -15.89 13.16
N ARG A 44 28.34 -16.14 12.29
CA ARG A 44 29.35 -17.19 12.48
C ARG A 44 30.12 -17.02 13.78
N ARG A 45 30.58 -15.79 14.07
CA ARG A 45 31.28 -15.50 15.34
C ARG A 45 30.42 -15.81 16.55
N LEU A 46 29.12 -15.50 16.51
CA LEU A 46 28.20 -15.84 17.60
C LEU A 46 27.97 -17.35 17.71
N ALA A 47 27.71 -18.03 16.60
CA ALA A 47 27.50 -19.48 16.59
C ALA A 47 28.73 -20.26 17.14
N GLN A 48 29.94 -19.73 16.96
CA GLN A 48 31.17 -20.32 17.50
C GLN A 48 31.33 -20.16 19.02
N THR A 49 30.55 -19.29 19.68
CA THR A 49 30.68 -19.07 21.14
C THR A 49 30.09 -20.21 21.97
N SER A 50 29.07 -20.90 21.48
CA SER A 50 28.39 -21.98 22.18
C SER A 50 27.53 -22.80 21.22
N HIS A 51 27.48 -24.11 21.40
CA HIS A 51 26.60 -25.01 20.64
C HIS A 51 25.13 -24.55 20.71
N ARG A 52 24.67 -24.14 21.89
CA ARG A 52 23.28 -23.66 22.09
C ARG A 52 22.99 -22.38 21.30
N VAL A 53 24.00 -21.55 21.05
CA VAL A 53 23.86 -20.35 20.19
C VAL A 53 23.82 -20.77 18.72
N ALA A 54 24.62 -21.76 18.32
CA ALA A 54 24.56 -22.33 16.97
C ALA A 54 23.19 -22.96 16.67
N ASP A 55 22.58 -23.65 17.65
CA ASP A 55 21.25 -24.28 17.52
C ASP A 55 20.14 -23.28 17.16
N LEU A 56 20.30 -22.00 17.49
CA LEU A 56 19.35 -20.94 17.09
C LEU A 56 19.29 -20.75 15.58
N ALA A 57 20.34 -21.10 14.84
CA ALA A 57 20.33 -21.03 13.38
C ALA A 57 19.21 -21.91 12.78
N VAL A 58 18.81 -22.96 13.49
CA VAL A 58 17.76 -23.91 13.08
C VAL A 58 16.45 -23.61 13.83
N THR A 59 16.53 -23.45 15.14
CA THR A 59 15.35 -23.42 16.02
C THR A 59 14.68 -22.07 16.11
N TYR A 60 15.44 -20.98 15.96
CA TYR A 60 14.93 -19.61 16.01
C TYR A 60 15.85 -18.62 15.24
N PRO A 61 15.87 -18.65 13.90
CA PRO A 61 16.80 -17.84 13.11
C PRO A 61 16.71 -16.34 13.39
N ALA A 62 15.51 -15.84 13.72
CA ALA A 62 15.28 -14.45 14.11
C ALA A 62 16.09 -14.03 15.35
N ALA A 63 16.20 -14.90 16.36
CA ALA A 63 16.92 -14.62 17.60
C ALA A 63 18.42 -14.52 17.35
N LEU A 64 18.98 -15.45 16.57
CA LEU A 64 20.38 -15.40 16.16
C LEU A 64 20.68 -14.13 15.35
N TYR A 65 19.81 -13.78 14.41
CA TYR A 65 19.93 -12.55 13.63
C TYR A 65 19.85 -11.30 14.50
N ALA A 66 18.94 -11.25 15.47
CA ALA A 66 18.79 -10.12 16.38
C ALA A 66 20.05 -9.90 17.24
N LEU A 67 20.64 -10.98 17.75
CA LEU A 67 21.91 -10.92 18.49
C LEU A 67 23.05 -10.40 17.60
N ALA A 68 23.19 -10.94 16.39
CA ALA A 68 24.23 -10.57 15.44
C ALA A 68 24.12 -9.14 14.91
N SER A 69 22.89 -8.67 14.69
CA SER A 69 22.58 -7.31 14.24
C SER A 69 22.58 -6.28 15.36
N ARG A 70 22.85 -6.71 16.61
CA ARG A 70 22.84 -5.87 17.81
C ARG A 70 21.48 -5.20 18.06
N HIS A 71 20.40 -5.91 17.77
CA HIS A 71 19.04 -5.45 18.05
C HIS A 71 18.79 -5.30 19.56
N GLY A 72 18.12 -4.22 19.96
CA GLY A 72 17.83 -3.92 21.36
C GLY A 72 19.05 -3.44 22.17
N SER A 73 18.85 -3.27 23.47
CA SER A 73 19.90 -2.79 24.37
C SER A 73 20.97 -3.86 24.65
N PRO A 74 22.23 -3.47 24.93
CA PRO A 74 23.28 -4.42 25.32
C PRO A 74 22.87 -5.33 26.50
N LYS A 75 22.15 -4.78 27.49
CA LYS A 75 21.65 -5.51 28.65
C LYS A 75 20.69 -6.64 28.26
N ARG A 76 19.72 -6.36 27.38
CA ARG A 76 18.78 -7.37 26.87
C ARG A 76 19.49 -8.48 26.10
N ARG A 77 20.48 -8.13 25.28
CA ARG A 77 21.28 -9.12 24.53
C ARG A 77 22.12 -10.01 25.46
N ALA A 78 22.76 -9.43 26.48
CA ALA A 78 23.52 -10.19 27.46
C ALA A 78 22.60 -11.14 28.27
N GLN A 79 21.43 -10.66 28.68
CA GLN A 79 20.42 -11.50 29.34
C GLN A 79 19.98 -12.66 28.45
N ALA A 80 19.67 -12.40 27.17
CA ALA A 80 19.28 -13.44 26.23
C ALA A 80 20.38 -14.49 26.02
N LEU A 81 21.65 -14.07 25.89
CA LEU A 81 22.78 -14.99 25.79
C LEU A 81 22.91 -15.87 27.04
N GLY A 82 22.79 -15.30 28.24
CA GLY A 82 22.81 -16.08 29.48
C GLY A 82 21.66 -17.09 29.56
N LEU A 83 20.46 -16.73 29.10
CA LEU A 83 19.32 -17.66 29.01
C LEU A 83 19.58 -18.80 28.01
N ILE A 84 20.19 -18.50 26.86
CA ILE A 84 20.55 -19.49 25.84
C ILE A 84 21.58 -20.47 26.40
N GLU A 85 22.64 -19.97 27.02
CA GLU A 85 23.71 -20.78 27.62
C GLU A 85 23.19 -21.68 28.75
N ALA A 86 22.27 -21.15 29.57
CA ALA A 86 21.59 -21.90 30.63
C ALA A 86 20.57 -22.93 30.11
N GLY A 87 20.27 -22.95 28.81
CA GLY A 87 19.28 -23.86 28.23
C GLY A 87 17.82 -23.53 28.57
N ALA A 88 17.52 -22.25 28.78
CA ALA A 88 16.16 -21.78 29.04
C ALA A 88 15.22 -22.04 27.85
N GLN A 89 13.91 -21.90 28.09
CA GLN A 89 12.93 -22.08 27.02
C GLN A 89 13.03 -20.96 25.98
N LEU A 90 12.76 -21.27 24.71
CA LEU A 90 12.79 -20.28 23.62
C LEU A 90 11.85 -19.09 23.86
N ARG A 91 10.75 -19.29 24.61
CA ARG A 91 9.83 -18.21 24.99
C ARG A 91 10.52 -17.15 25.85
N ASP A 92 11.39 -17.56 26.77
CA ASP A 92 12.12 -16.64 27.66
C ASP A 92 13.20 -15.87 26.88
N VAL A 93 13.89 -16.56 25.95
CA VAL A 93 14.83 -15.94 25.02
C VAL A 93 14.13 -14.92 24.11
N ALA A 94 12.96 -15.29 23.57
CA ALA A 94 12.13 -14.40 22.75
C ALA A 94 11.74 -13.13 23.52
N ALA A 95 11.28 -13.29 24.76
CA ALA A 95 10.90 -12.19 25.64
C ALA A 95 12.09 -11.28 25.96
N ALA A 96 13.27 -11.84 26.26
CA ALA A 96 14.47 -11.06 26.52
C ALA A 96 14.94 -10.25 25.30
N LEU A 97 14.81 -10.80 24.09
CA LEU A 97 15.13 -10.13 22.82
C LEU A 97 14.01 -9.25 22.27
N ASP A 98 12.85 -9.22 22.94
CA ASP A 98 11.68 -8.46 22.52
C ASP A 98 11.11 -8.90 21.15
N LEU A 99 11.23 -10.20 20.86
CA LEU A 99 10.80 -10.85 19.62
C LEU A 99 9.56 -11.73 19.84
N PRO A 100 8.58 -11.72 18.91
CA PRO A 100 7.47 -12.65 18.99
C PRO A 100 7.85 -14.06 18.50
N LEU A 101 7.30 -15.07 19.17
CA LEU A 101 7.66 -16.48 18.98
C LEU A 101 7.32 -17.02 17.58
N TRP A 102 6.35 -16.43 16.88
CA TRP A 102 5.96 -16.87 15.53
C TRP A 102 7.09 -16.72 14.51
N LEU A 103 8.04 -15.79 14.73
CA LEU A 103 9.22 -15.60 13.89
C LEU A 103 10.15 -16.82 13.86
N ARG A 104 10.05 -17.74 14.83
CA ARG A 104 10.87 -18.96 14.86
C ARG A 104 10.65 -19.88 13.66
N ARG A 105 9.51 -19.74 12.98
CA ARG A 105 9.13 -20.54 11.81
C ARG A 105 9.61 -19.96 10.49
N LEU A 106 10.18 -18.75 10.51
CA LEU A 106 10.75 -18.13 9.31
C LEU A 106 12.18 -18.61 9.06
N PRO A 107 12.56 -18.80 7.79
CA PRO A 107 13.90 -19.23 7.45
C PRO A 107 14.92 -18.08 7.60
N PRO A 108 16.24 -18.37 7.64
CA PRO A 108 17.30 -17.36 7.74
C PRO A 108 17.21 -16.24 6.69
N GLU A 109 16.77 -16.57 5.47
CA GLU A 109 16.62 -15.65 4.33
C GLU A 109 15.62 -14.52 4.62
N ALA A 110 14.66 -14.74 5.53
CA ALA A 110 13.64 -13.75 5.85
C ALA A 110 14.21 -12.49 6.51
N PHE A 111 15.35 -12.63 7.19
CA PHE A 111 15.91 -11.59 8.02
C PHE A 111 16.95 -10.77 7.24
N THR A 112 16.45 -9.68 6.66
CA THR A 112 17.27 -8.72 5.92
C THR A 112 17.13 -7.33 6.54
N GLY A 113 18.24 -6.61 6.67
CA GLY A 113 18.25 -5.23 7.15
C GLY A 113 18.02 -5.07 8.67
N LYS A 114 17.30 -4.00 9.05
CA LYS A 114 17.04 -3.64 10.45
C LYS A 114 15.74 -4.27 10.92
N LEU A 115 15.77 -5.00 12.03
CA LEU A 115 14.55 -5.50 12.66
C LEU A 115 13.72 -4.34 13.20
N GLY A 116 12.49 -4.19 12.70
CA GLY A 116 11.52 -3.20 13.13
C GLY A 116 10.70 -3.65 14.34
N ALA A 117 9.62 -2.92 14.63
CA ALA A 117 8.61 -3.37 15.58
C ALA A 117 7.79 -4.50 14.95
N PHE A 118 7.64 -5.61 15.66
CA PHE A 118 6.84 -6.75 15.22
C PHE A 118 5.44 -6.72 15.85
N PRO A 119 4.41 -7.19 15.14
CA PRO A 119 3.09 -7.45 15.74
C PRO A 119 3.19 -8.52 16.83
N ARG A 120 2.47 -8.31 17.94
CA ARG A 120 2.65 -9.07 19.18
C ARG A 120 1.37 -9.68 19.73
N SER A 121 0.20 -9.32 19.21
CA SER A 121 -1.03 -9.89 19.77
C SER A 121 -1.02 -11.41 19.60
N ASP A 122 -1.53 -12.12 20.61
CA ASP A 122 -1.63 -13.59 20.56
C ASP A 122 -2.53 -14.05 19.41
N ILE A 123 -3.49 -13.22 19.01
CA ILE A 123 -4.37 -13.47 17.86
C ILE A 123 -3.54 -13.40 16.57
N PHE A 124 -2.73 -12.36 16.40
CA PHE A 124 -1.85 -12.22 15.25
C PHE A 124 -0.86 -13.39 15.17
N GLY A 125 -0.16 -13.69 16.26
CA GLY A 125 0.84 -14.77 16.31
C GLY A 125 0.26 -16.14 15.94
N ARG A 126 -0.98 -16.43 16.36
CA ARG A 126 -1.69 -17.67 15.99
C ARG A 126 -2.09 -17.71 14.51
N ARG A 127 -2.56 -16.60 13.95
CA ARG A 127 -3.06 -16.55 12.56
C ARG A 127 -1.93 -16.45 11.53
N ILE A 128 -0.91 -15.64 11.78
CA ILE A 128 0.19 -15.41 10.84
C ILE A 128 0.97 -16.70 10.54
N ALA A 129 1.03 -17.61 11.51
CA ALA A 129 1.64 -18.93 11.39
C ALA A 129 1.05 -19.79 10.24
N ASN A 130 -0.18 -19.52 9.81
CA ASN A 130 -0.85 -20.21 8.69
C ASN A 130 -0.60 -19.55 7.33
N HIS A 131 0.12 -18.42 7.31
CA HIS A 131 0.35 -17.60 6.12
C HIS A 131 1.85 -17.39 5.85
N LEU A 132 2.70 -18.21 6.48
CA LEU A 132 4.12 -18.17 6.25
C LEU A 132 4.43 -18.58 4.80
N PRO A 133 5.41 -17.93 4.16
CA PRO A 133 5.81 -18.26 2.82
C PRO A 133 6.39 -19.68 2.77
N THR A 134 6.05 -20.43 1.72
CA THR A 134 6.57 -21.79 1.49
C THR A 134 7.97 -21.76 0.90
N GLY A 135 8.28 -20.79 0.03
CA GLY A 135 9.60 -20.55 -0.55
C GLY A 135 10.45 -19.61 0.31
N SER A 136 11.70 -19.98 0.56
CA SER A 136 12.66 -19.15 1.31
C SER A 136 13.02 -17.85 0.60
N GLU A 137 13.03 -17.87 -0.72
CA GLU A 137 13.37 -16.76 -1.62
C GLU A 137 12.41 -15.56 -1.49
N HIS A 138 11.16 -15.80 -1.11
CA HIS A 138 10.13 -14.76 -0.94
C HIS A 138 10.02 -14.26 0.51
N SER A 139 10.66 -14.96 1.44
CA SER A 139 10.43 -14.76 2.87
C SER A 139 10.83 -13.38 3.39
N ALA A 140 11.88 -12.79 2.81
CA ALA A 140 12.32 -11.44 3.16
C ALA A 140 11.28 -10.40 2.77
N PHE A 141 10.85 -10.41 1.50
CA PHE A 141 9.88 -9.45 0.99
C PHE A 141 8.51 -9.62 1.66
N TRP A 142 8.08 -10.87 1.89
CA TRP A 142 6.88 -11.17 2.68
C TRP A 142 6.96 -10.58 4.09
N LEU A 143 8.07 -10.80 4.83
CA LEU A 143 8.20 -10.30 6.20
C LEU A 143 8.20 -8.77 6.22
N GLN A 144 8.97 -8.13 5.33
CA GLN A 144 8.99 -6.68 5.21
C GLN A 144 7.60 -6.11 4.91
N SER A 145 6.82 -6.79 4.07
CA SER A 145 5.45 -6.38 3.71
C SER A 145 4.48 -6.49 4.88
N VAL A 146 4.57 -7.57 5.67
CA VAL A 146 3.75 -7.75 6.89
C VAL A 146 4.07 -6.68 7.94
N LEU A 147 5.35 -6.39 8.15
CA LEU A 147 5.78 -5.31 9.05
C LEU A 147 5.32 -3.95 8.56
N PHE A 148 5.45 -3.70 7.24
CA PHE A 148 4.92 -2.50 6.61
C PHE A 148 3.41 -2.38 6.84
N GLY A 149 2.62 -3.41 6.55
CA GLY A 149 1.17 -3.40 6.72
C GLY A 149 0.74 -3.10 8.16
N THR A 150 1.45 -3.67 9.15
CA THR A 150 1.20 -3.42 10.57
C THR A 150 1.44 -1.95 10.91
N ARG A 151 2.57 -1.39 10.42
CA ARG A 151 2.94 0.00 10.64
C ARG A 151 1.97 0.96 9.95
N ALA A 152 1.71 0.74 8.66
CA ALA A 152 0.95 1.64 7.79
C ALA A 152 -0.56 1.59 8.03
N ALA A 153 -1.10 0.47 8.51
CA ALA A 153 -2.50 0.29 8.83
C ALA A 153 -2.68 -0.31 10.23
N ASP A 154 -2.77 -1.62 10.37
CA ASP A 154 -2.86 -2.33 11.63
C ASP A 154 -2.57 -3.84 11.46
N GLU A 155 -2.65 -4.60 12.56
CA GLU A 155 -2.44 -6.05 12.55
C GLU A 155 -3.48 -6.81 11.70
N THR A 156 -4.70 -6.28 11.54
CA THR A 156 -5.77 -6.93 10.76
C THR A 156 -5.48 -6.80 9.27
N PHE A 157 -5.07 -5.61 8.82
CA PHE A 157 -4.58 -5.39 7.47
C PHE A 157 -3.31 -6.20 7.19
N ALA A 158 -2.38 -6.30 8.14
CA ALA A 158 -1.17 -7.09 7.97
C ALA A 158 -1.45 -8.59 7.81
N LEU A 159 -2.42 -9.15 8.55
CA LEU A 159 -2.87 -10.54 8.37
C LEU A 159 -3.53 -10.74 7.00
N TRP A 160 -4.38 -9.81 6.59
CA TRP A 160 -4.99 -9.82 5.27
C TRP A 160 -3.92 -9.78 4.18
N LEU A 161 -2.92 -8.92 4.31
CA LEU A 161 -1.82 -8.80 3.35
C LEU A 161 -0.98 -10.08 3.29
N ALA A 162 -0.69 -10.69 4.44
CA ALA A 162 0.12 -11.92 4.53
C ALA A 162 -0.48 -13.10 3.74
N GLN A 163 -1.80 -13.11 3.51
CA GLN A 163 -2.51 -14.15 2.77
C GLN A 163 -2.39 -14.02 1.26
N GLN A 164 -1.92 -12.88 0.76
CA GLN A 164 -1.96 -12.56 -0.66
C GLN A 164 -0.83 -13.25 -1.45
N ARG A 165 -1.10 -13.61 -2.71
CA ARG A 165 -0.13 -14.25 -3.61
C ARG A 165 0.67 -13.24 -4.43
N VAL A 166 1.17 -12.17 -3.80
CA VAL A 166 1.87 -11.04 -4.47
C VAL A 166 3.36 -10.93 -4.14
N PHE A 167 3.88 -11.91 -3.39
CA PHE A 167 5.24 -11.89 -2.86
C PHE A 167 6.26 -12.68 -3.69
N LEU A 168 5.83 -13.22 -4.84
CA LEU A 168 6.69 -14.00 -5.73
C LEU A 168 7.83 -13.13 -6.29
N ASP A 169 7.52 -11.88 -6.66
CA ASP A 169 8.51 -10.93 -7.12
C ASP A 169 8.98 -10.03 -5.97
N PRO A 170 10.28 -9.74 -5.84
CA PRO A 170 10.75 -8.75 -4.89
C PRO A 170 10.20 -7.36 -5.23
N GLY A 171 10.15 -6.47 -4.24
CA GLY A 171 9.70 -5.10 -4.43
C GLY A 171 9.86 -4.25 -3.19
N ASN A 172 9.48 -2.98 -3.29
CA ASN A 172 9.43 -2.07 -2.15
C ASN A 172 8.01 -2.10 -1.54
N PRO A 173 7.82 -2.57 -0.29
CA PRO A 173 6.50 -2.60 0.34
C PRO A 173 5.83 -1.22 0.46
N GLU A 174 6.62 -0.16 0.63
CA GLU A 174 6.10 1.21 0.78
C GLU A 174 5.44 1.70 -0.52
N GLU A 175 6.07 1.44 -1.66
CA GLU A 175 5.55 1.79 -2.98
C GLU A 175 4.36 0.91 -3.38
N LEU A 176 4.46 -0.41 -3.16
CA LEU A 176 3.45 -1.37 -3.58
C LEU A 176 2.16 -1.29 -2.75
N PHE A 177 2.30 -1.18 -1.43
CA PHE A 177 1.18 -1.29 -0.50
C PHE A 177 0.79 0.04 0.15
N GLY A 178 1.55 1.12 -0.08
CA GLY A 178 1.35 2.42 0.56
C GLY A 178 -0.07 2.96 0.41
N LEU A 179 -0.60 2.95 -0.83
CA LEU A 179 -1.92 3.49 -1.11
C LEU A 179 -3.04 2.63 -0.48
N ILE A 180 -2.98 1.31 -0.64
CA ILE A 180 -4.01 0.39 -0.13
C ILE A 180 -3.98 0.31 1.41
N ALA A 181 -2.81 0.41 2.03
CA ALA A 181 -2.69 0.50 3.49
C ALA A 181 -3.29 1.80 4.03
N ALA A 182 -3.05 2.93 3.36
CA ALA A 182 -3.65 4.21 3.74
C ALA A 182 -5.18 4.18 3.60
N TYR A 183 -5.68 3.63 2.49
CA TYR A 183 -7.10 3.38 2.27
C TYR A 183 -7.72 2.54 3.41
N ALA A 184 -7.11 1.41 3.77
CA ALA A 184 -7.59 0.56 4.85
C ALA A 184 -7.62 1.29 6.21
N ALA A 185 -6.53 1.99 6.54
CA ALA A 185 -6.40 2.73 7.80
C ALA A 185 -7.36 3.92 7.93
N ILE A 186 -7.65 4.61 6.82
CA ILE A 186 -8.60 5.73 6.77
C ILE A 186 -10.03 5.21 6.79
N SER A 187 -10.31 4.08 6.13
CA SER A 187 -11.60 3.40 6.18
C SER A 187 -12.00 3.03 7.62
N ALA A 188 -11.07 2.48 8.40
CA ALA A 188 -11.29 2.12 9.80
C ALA A 188 -11.16 3.32 10.78
N GLY A 189 -10.56 4.43 10.33
CA GLY A 189 -10.26 5.60 11.16
C GLY A 189 -11.47 6.49 11.50
N PRO A 190 -11.25 7.60 12.21
CA PRO A 190 -12.31 8.56 12.55
C PRO A 190 -12.90 9.24 11.29
N PRO A 191 -14.10 9.84 11.39
CA PRO A 191 -14.67 10.66 10.31
C PRO A 191 -13.69 11.74 9.86
N SER A 192 -13.48 11.82 8.55
CA SER A 192 -12.62 12.83 7.91
C SER A 192 -13.06 13.04 6.47
N ARG A 193 -12.60 14.12 5.84
CA ARG A 193 -12.89 14.35 4.41
C ARG A 193 -12.37 13.21 3.54
N ALA A 194 -11.15 12.71 3.79
CA ALA A 194 -10.61 11.57 3.04
C ALA A 194 -11.44 10.30 3.24
N LYS A 195 -11.95 10.04 4.45
CA LYS A 195 -12.87 8.93 4.70
C LYS A 195 -14.20 9.08 3.95
N SER A 196 -14.73 10.30 3.83
CA SER A 196 -15.98 10.54 3.09
C SER A 196 -15.88 10.27 1.58
N LEU A 197 -14.66 10.17 1.03
CA LEU A 197 -14.42 9.79 -0.36
C LEU A 197 -14.39 8.27 -0.57
N ILE A 198 -14.49 7.49 0.50
CA ILE A 198 -14.54 6.03 0.43
C ILE A 198 -15.99 5.59 0.18
N VAL A 199 -16.24 4.96 -0.97
CA VAL A 199 -17.57 4.41 -1.30
C VAL A 199 -17.73 2.98 -0.79
N VAL A 200 -16.68 2.17 -0.95
CA VAL A 200 -16.64 0.80 -0.41
C VAL A 200 -15.65 0.84 0.74
N PRO A 201 -16.06 0.68 2.01
CA PRO A 201 -15.11 0.58 3.12
C PRO A 201 -14.26 -0.68 3.02
N TRP A 202 -12.98 -0.57 3.40
CA TRP A 202 -12.10 -1.71 3.55
C TRP A 202 -12.59 -2.63 4.67
N ARG A 203 -12.53 -3.95 4.43
CA ARG A 203 -12.79 -5.00 5.41
C ARG A 203 -11.85 -6.20 5.16
N PRO A 204 -11.51 -6.99 6.18
CA PRO A 204 -10.56 -8.10 6.03
C PRO A 204 -11.05 -9.24 5.13
N GLU A 205 -12.35 -9.31 4.81
CA GLU A 205 -12.93 -10.29 3.90
C GLU A 205 -12.82 -9.89 2.42
N MET A 206 -12.34 -8.68 2.11
CA MET A 206 -12.19 -8.27 0.71
C MET A 206 -11.17 -9.14 -0.01
N ALA A 207 -11.54 -9.63 -1.19
CA ALA A 207 -10.57 -10.15 -2.13
C ALA A 207 -9.60 -9.03 -2.56
N LEU A 208 -8.38 -9.42 -2.94
CA LEU A 208 -7.32 -8.49 -3.31
C LEU A 208 -7.73 -7.56 -4.44
N ASP A 209 -8.34 -8.11 -5.49
CA ASP A 209 -8.84 -7.36 -6.64
C ASP A 209 -9.81 -6.24 -6.24
N THR A 210 -10.75 -6.56 -5.37
CA THR A 210 -11.76 -5.65 -4.87
C THR A 210 -11.12 -4.56 -4.01
N ALA A 211 -10.18 -4.91 -3.14
CA ALA A 211 -9.48 -3.96 -2.27
C ALA A 211 -8.60 -3.00 -3.08
N VAL A 212 -7.89 -3.50 -4.09
CA VAL A 212 -7.05 -2.68 -4.97
C VAL A 212 -7.91 -1.74 -5.83
N CYS A 213 -8.99 -2.24 -6.45
CA CYS A 213 -9.92 -1.40 -7.20
C CYS A 213 -10.59 -0.32 -6.33
N ALA A 214 -11.00 -0.67 -5.10
CA ALA A 214 -11.57 0.28 -4.16
C ALA A 214 -10.56 1.36 -3.72
N ALA A 215 -9.31 0.97 -3.44
CA ALA A 215 -8.23 1.90 -3.11
C ALA A 215 -7.91 2.85 -4.28
N LYS A 216 -7.87 2.34 -5.53
CA LYS A 216 -7.67 3.17 -6.73
C LYS A 216 -8.83 4.14 -6.95
N SER A 217 -10.06 3.68 -6.79
CA SER A 217 -11.26 4.54 -6.89
C SER A 217 -11.23 5.65 -5.83
N TRP A 218 -10.91 5.32 -4.58
CA TRP A 218 -10.72 6.30 -3.52
C TRP A 218 -9.62 7.33 -3.84
N PHE A 219 -8.47 6.88 -4.33
CA PHE A 219 -7.39 7.75 -4.75
C PHE A 219 -7.80 8.70 -5.89
N ASN A 220 -8.55 8.22 -6.87
CA ASN A 220 -9.02 9.05 -7.98
C ASN A 220 -10.05 10.11 -7.52
N ARG A 221 -10.87 9.81 -6.51
CA ARG A 221 -11.70 10.84 -5.85
C ARG A 221 -10.88 11.86 -5.06
N MET A 222 -9.80 11.43 -4.38
CA MET A 222 -8.88 12.40 -3.76
C MET A 222 -8.26 13.31 -4.82
N ARG A 223 -7.85 12.74 -5.96
CA ARG A 223 -7.31 13.48 -7.11
C ARG A 223 -8.31 14.49 -7.65
N LEU A 224 -9.59 14.13 -7.75
CA LEU A 224 -10.65 15.06 -8.14
C LEU A 224 -10.71 16.27 -7.19
N VAL A 225 -10.72 16.02 -5.88
CA VAL A 225 -10.83 17.08 -4.85
C VAL A 225 -9.63 18.03 -4.85
N ILE A 226 -8.41 17.54 -5.08
CA ILE A 226 -7.20 18.38 -5.12
C ILE A 226 -7.03 19.14 -6.45
N GLN A 227 -7.76 18.77 -7.50
CA GLN A 227 -7.49 19.23 -8.86
C GLN A 227 -8.66 20.05 -9.45
N LEU A 228 -9.87 19.85 -8.93
CA LEU A 228 -11.09 20.51 -9.38
C LEU A 228 -11.90 21.08 -8.21
N PRO A 229 -11.35 22.01 -7.39
CA PRO A 229 -12.15 22.70 -6.39
C PRO A 229 -13.30 23.50 -7.02
N ASP A 230 -14.23 23.98 -6.20
CA ASP A 230 -15.29 24.88 -6.65
C ASP A 230 -14.72 26.06 -7.47
N GLY A 231 -15.35 26.32 -8.62
CA GLY A 231 -14.88 27.31 -9.60
C GLY A 231 -13.67 26.90 -10.47
N ALA A 232 -13.11 25.69 -10.33
CA ALA A 232 -11.96 25.27 -11.15
C ALA A 232 -12.28 25.11 -12.65
N LEU A 233 -13.51 24.71 -12.99
CA LEU A 233 -14.01 24.71 -14.36
C LEU A 233 -15.07 25.81 -14.51
N THR A 234 -14.68 26.91 -15.15
CA THR A 234 -15.59 28.04 -15.40
C THR A 234 -16.32 27.95 -16.73
N ASP A 235 -15.73 27.24 -17.71
CA ASP A 235 -16.28 27.08 -19.06
C ASP A 235 -16.77 25.63 -19.27
N PRO A 236 -18.09 25.38 -19.38
CA PRO A 236 -18.68 24.06 -19.68
C PRO A 236 -18.48 23.61 -21.13
N TRP A 237 -17.86 24.43 -21.97
CA TRP A 237 -17.73 24.35 -23.42
C TRP A 237 -19.01 24.51 -24.22
N LEU A 238 -20.09 23.90 -23.76
CA LEU A 238 -21.41 23.94 -24.37
C LEU A 238 -22.42 24.45 -23.33
N ALA A 239 -23.46 25.13 -23.79
CA ALA A 239 -24.46 25.69 -22.90
C ALA A 239 -25.32 24.57 -22.27
N ALA A 240 -25.67 24.75 -21.00
CA ALA A 240 -26.76 23.99 -20.40
C ALA A 240 -28.07 24.25 -21.19
N GLY A 241 -29.02 23.33 -21.09
CA GLY A 241 -30.32 23.49 -21.76
C GLY A 241 -31.14 22.24 -21.69
N ASP A 242 -32.22 22.19 -22.46
CA ASP A 242 -33.08 21.04 -22.57
C ASP A 242 -33.24 20.59 -24.03
N ALA A 243 -33.49 19.30 -24.21
CA ALA A 243 -33.91 18.75 -25.49
C ALA A 243 -34.77 17.50 -25.28
N ARG A 244 -35.90 17.45 -25.99
CA ARG A 244 -36.83 16.30 -25.97
C ARG A 244 -37.26 15.88 -24.56
N GLY A 245 -37.42 16.85 -23.65
CA GLY A 245 -37.82 16.61 -22.26
C GLY A 245 -36.72 16.11 -21.33
N TYR A 246 -35.45 16.24 -21.75
CA TYR A 246 -34.27 15.98 -20.93
C TYR A 246 -33.48 17.27 -20.69
N ASP A 247 -33.02 17.46 -19.46
CA ASP A 247 -32.15 18.57 -19.06
C ASP A 247 -30.68 18.15 -19.17
N PHE A 248 -29.83 19.03 -19.69
CA PHE A 248 -28.39 18.86 -19.83
C PHE A 248 -27.69 19.84 -18.90
N VAL A 249 -27.14 19.31 -17.80
CA VAL A 249 -26.56 20.11 -16.72
C VAL A 249 -25.04 19.87 -16.65
N PRO A 250 -24.20 20.90 -16.84
CA PRO A 250 -22.75 20.73 -16.77
C PRO A 250 -22.28 20.34 -15.36
N LEU A 251 -21.22 19.54 -15.29
CA LEU A 251 -20.56 19.12 -14.05
C LEU A 251 -19.18 19.79 -13.99
N LEU A 252 -19.05 20.80 -13.13
CA LEU A 252 -17.96 21.78 -13.20
C LEU A 252 -16.97 21.72 -12.02
N ASP A 253 -17.28 20.97 -10.99
CA ASP A 253 -16.50 20.93 -9.76
C ASP A 253 -16.52 19.51 -9.16
N GLU A 254 -15.68 19.29 -8.16
CA GLU A 254 -15.57 18.00 -7.49
C GLU A 254 -16.90 17.57 -6.86
N SER A 255 -17.69 18.52 -6.34
CA SER A 255 -18.93 18.22 -5.61
C SER A 255 -20.01 17.65 -6.54
N THR A 256 -20.21 18.28 -7.69
CA THR A 256 -21.20 17.92 -8.71
C THR A 256 -20.82 16.61 -9.40
N ILE A 257 -19.52 16.41 -9.68
CA ILE A 257 -19.00 15.17 -10.27
C ILE A 257 -19.11 14.00 -9.30
N LEU A 258 -18.76 14.16 -8.01
CA LEU A 258 -18.90 13.10 -7.01
C LEU A 258 -20.37 12.73 -6.77
N ALA A 259 -21.25 13.73 -6.74
CA ALA A 259 -22.69 13.51 -6.60
C ALA A 259 -23.26 12.75 -7.83
N GLU A 260 -22.79 13.08 -9.03
CA GLU A 260 -23.14 12.33 -10.25
C GLU A 260 -22.63 10.89 -10.18
N ALA A 261 -21.34 10.69 -9.88
CA ALA A 261 -20.73 9.36 -9.80
C ALA A 261 -21.45 8.45 -8.80
N SER A 262 -21.82 9.00 -7.63
CA SER A 262 -22.58 8.29 -6.61
C SER A 262 -23.98 7.91 -7.08
N ALA A 263 -24.75 8.88 -7.60
CA ALA A 263 -26.13 8.65 -8.01
C ALA A 263 -26.23 7.70 -9.22
N MET A 264 -25.31 7.84 -10.17
CA MET A 264 -25.26 7.04 -11.39
C MET A 264 -24.50 5.72 -11.22
N GLN A 265 -23.80 5.54 -10.10
CA GLN A 265 -22.93 4.38 -9.83
C GLN A 265 -21.98 4.12 -11.01
N ASN A 266 -21.40 5.19 -11.55
CA ASN A 266 -20.58 5.16 -12.75
C ASN A 266 -19.16 5.69 -12.46
N CYS A 267 -18.32 5.74 -13.48
CA CYS A 267 -16.91 6.12 -13.36
C CYS A 267 -16.64 7.62 -13.56
N ALA A 268 -17.61 8.52 -13.33
CA ALA A 268 -17.41 9.96 -13.54
C ALA A 268 -16.30 10.54 -12.64
N ASP A 269 -16.06 9.95 -11.48
CA ASP A 269 -14.98 10.31 -10.55
C ASP A 269 -13.56 9.95 -11.04
N GLN A 270 -13.44 9.28 -12.20
CA GLN A 270 -12.15 8.94 -12.83
C GLN A 270 -11.65 10.02 -13.79
N TYR A 271 -12.43 11.08 -14.02
CA TYR A 271 -12.18 12.06 -15.08
C TYR A 271 -11.29 13.24 -14.69
N ALA A 272 -10.77 13.29 -13.47
CA ALA A 272 -10.03 14.43 -12.92
C ALA A 272 -8.95 14.98 -13.87
N ASP A 273 -8.05 14.12 -14.38
CA ASP A 273 -6.98 14.56 -15.28
C ASP A 273 -7.49 15.10 -16.62
N ARG A 274 -8.50 14.42 -17.20
CA ARG A 274 -9.03 14.77 -18.51
C ARG A 274 -9.79 16.09 -18.43
N LEU A 275 -10.54 16.30 -17.36
CA LEU A 275 -11.20 17.58 -17.07
C LEU A 275 -10.18 18.69 -16.84
N ALA A 276 -9.20 18.44 -15.96
CA ALA A 276 -8.19 19.42 -15.60
C ALA A 276 -7.32 19.87 -16.78
N ARG A 277 -7.12 19.01 -17.78
CA ARG A 277 -6.34 19.31 -19.00
C ARG A 277 -7.19 19.75 -20.19
N ASP A 278 -8.48 20.07 -19.97
CA ASP A 278 -9.39 20.46 -21.03
C ASP A 278 -9.45 19.43 -22.17
N LYS A 279 -9.45 18.14 -21.82
CA LYS A 279 -9.66 17.02 -22.75
C LYS A 279 -11.12 16.61 -22.87
N CYS A 280 -11.95 16.98 -21.91
CA CYS A 280 -13.39 16.76 -21.97
C CYS A 280 -14.16 17.73 -21.05
N ARG A 281 -15.48 17.71 -21.20
CA ARG A 281 -16.46 18.20 -20.22
C ARG A 281 -17.53 17.15 -19.98
N LEU A 282 -18.06 17.13 -18.76
CA LEU A 282 -19.11 16.19 -18.36
C LEU A 282 -20.43 16.93 -18.16
N PHE A 283 -21.51 16.27 -18.54
CA PHE A 283 -22.88 16.72 -18.33
C PHE A 283 -23.70 15.60 -17.70
N SER A 284 -24.54 15.97 -16.73
CA SER A 284 -25.63 15.13 -16.23
C SER A 284 -26.84 15.32 -17.13
N ILE A 285 -27.36 14.22 -17.68
CA ILE A 285 -28.63 14.21 -18.40
C ILE A 285 -29.72 13.80 -17.42
N ARG A 286 -30.72 14.67 -17.25
CA ARG A 286 -31.80 14.48 -16.29
C ARG A 286 -33.15 14.48 -16.98
N ARG A 287 -34.14 13.81 -16.38
CA ARG A 287 -35.54 13.86 -16.79
C ARG A 287 -36.37 14.11 -15.54
N ARG A 288 -37.08 15.24 -15.49
CA ARG A 288 -37.87 15.65 -14.31
C ARG A 288 -37.01 15.65 -13.03
N GLY A 289 -35.80 16.18 -13.12
CA GLY A 289 -34.84 16.24 -12.00
C GLY A 289 -34.12 14.92 -11.67
N VAL A 290 -34.51 13.78 -12.24
CA VAL A 290 -33.85 12.48 -12.01
C VAL A 290 -32.72 12.28 -13.00
N ARG A 291 -31.53 11.88 -12.54
CA ARG A 291 -30.37 11.56 -13.39
C ARG A 291 -30.60 10.28 -14.18
N ILE A 292 -30.43 10.34 -15.50
CA ILE A 292 -30.68 9.24 -16.43
C ILE A 292 -29.40 8.76 -17.11
N ALA A 293 -28.52 9.68 -17.47
CA ALA A 293 -27.25 9.37 -18.11
C ALA A 293 -26.19 10.44 -17.78
N THR A 294 -24.92 10.08 -17.95
CA THR A 294 -23.80 11.01 -17.92
C THR A 294 -23.19 11.06 -19.32
N LEU A 295 -23.00 12.29 -19.80
CA LEU A 295 -22.52 12.61 -21.13
C LEU A 295 -21.12 13.20 -21.04
N GLU A 296 -20.21 12.71 -21.88
CA GLU A 296 -18.87 13.25 -22.08
C GLU A 296 -18.81 13.95 -23.43
N ILE A 297 -18.43 15.22 -23.41
CA ILE A 297 -18.10 16.00 -24.60
C ILE A 297 -16.58 16.09 -24.71
N GLY A 298 -16.06 15.76 -25.89
CA GLY A 298 -14.63 15.78 -26.18
C GLY A 298 -14.35 16.21 -27.62
N PRO A 299 -13.06 16.30 -28.01
CA PRO A 299 -12.68 16.56 -29.38
C PRO A 299 -13.21 15.47 -30.34
N HIS A 300 -13.69 15.88 -31.51
CA HIS A 300 -14.09 14.96 -32.56
C HIS A 300 -12.86 14.20 -33.08
N PRO A 301 -12.94 12.87 -33.26
CA PRO A 301 -11.76 12.05 -33.58
C PRO A 301 -11.15 12.33 -34.95
N ARG A 302 -11.92 12.93 -35.87
CA ARG A 302 -11.49 13.18 -37.26
C ARG A 302 -11.48 14.65 -37.65
N GLU A 303 -12.10 15.53 -36.87
CA GLU A 303 -12.28 16.94 -37.22
C GLU A 303 -11.66 17.81 -36.14
N ALA A 304 -10.48 18.36 -36.45
CA ALA A 304 -9.73 19.17 -35.50
C ALA A 304 -10.53 20.40 -35.07
N GLY A 305 -10.63 20.60 -33.75
CA GLY A 305 -11.33 21.73 -33.16
C GLY A 305 -12.85 21.58 -33.11
N VAL A 306 -13.44 20.50 -33.62
CA VAL A 306 -14.88 20.24 -33.49
C VAL A 306 -15.13 19.43 -32.22
N LEU A 307 -16.16 19.80 -31.46
CA LEU A 307 -16.63 19.03 -30.30
C LEU A 307 -17.64 17.96 -30.71
N ALA A 308 -17.60 16.83 -30.03
CA ALA A 308 -18.50 15.71 -30.25
C ALA A 308 -18.86 15.00 -28.95
N ILE A 309 -19.91 14.18 -29.01
CA ILE A 309 -20.22 13.21 -27.96
C ILE A 309 -19.12 12.14 -27.98
N ALA A 310 -18.22 12.20 -27.00
CA ALA A 310 -17.16 11.22 -26.83
C ALA A 310 -17.70 9.95 -26.17
N GLN A 311 -18.62 10.10 -25.21
CA GLN A 311 -19.24 8.98 -24.53
C GLN A 311 -20.61 9.38 -23.96
N LEU A 312 -21.55 8.43 -23.95
CA LEU A 312 -22.83 8.57 -23.26
C LEU A 312 -23.16 7.25 -22.53
N LYS A 313 -23.28 7.31 -21.20
CA LYS A 313 -23.51 6.14 -20.34
C LYS A 313 -24.67 6.34 -19.39
N ALA A 314 -25.51 5.31 -19.26
CA ALA A 314 -26.52 5.23 -18.24
C ALA A 314 -25.92 4.79 -16.89
N ARG A 315 -26.80 4.54 -15.91
CA ARG A 315 -26.43 4.01 -14.59
C ARG A 315 -25.57 2.75 -14.72
N HIS A 316 -24.59 2.56 -13.84
CA HIS A 316 -23.64 1.42 -13.86
C HIS A 316 -22.78 1.33 -15.13
N ASN A 317 -22.52 2.46 -15.80
CA ASN A 317 -21.83 2.51 -17.09
C ASN A 317 -22.52 1.68 -18.20
N LEU A 318 -23.82 1.39 -18.06
CA LEU A 318 -24.58 0.69 -19.09
C LEU A 318 -24.76 1.59 -20.33
N PRO A 319 -25.03 1.00 -21.51
CA PRO A 319 -25.43 1.77 -22.69
C PRO A 319 -26.67 2.63 -22.40
N ALA A 320 -26.65 3.88 -22.85
CA ALA A 320 -27.85 4.72 -22.81
C ALA A 320 -28.88 4.28 -23.86
N THR A 321 -30.16 4.52 -23.59
CA THR A 321 -31.25 4.17 -24.52
C THR A 321 -31.21 5.04 -25.77
N ALA A 322 -31.85 4.59 -26.85
CA ALA A 322 -31.95 5.35 -28.10
C ALA A 322 -32.61 6.73 -27.91
N GLU A 323 -33.60 6.83 -27.02
CA GLU A 323 -34.27 8.09 -26.68
C GLU A 323 -33.28 9.12 -26.12
N VAL A 324 -32.40 8.70 -25.21
CA VAL A 324 -31.37 9.56 -24.60
C VAL A 324 -30.32 9.96 -25.65
N TRP A 325 -29.92 9.04 -26.54
CA TRP A 325 -29.04 9.36 -27.66
C TRP A 325 -29.64 10.42 -28.60
N GLN A 326 -30.91 10.25 -28.96
CA GLN A 326 -31.61 11.21 -29.81
C GLN A 326 -31.71 12.58 -29.11
N ALA A 327 -32.03 12.61 -27.81
CA ALA A 327 -32.05 13.84 -27.03
C ALA A 327 -30.66 14.53 -27.01
N ALA A 328 -29.59 13.77 -26.80
CA ALA A 328 -28.23 14.29 -26.78
C ALA A 328 -27.79 14.87 -28.13
N HIS A 329 -28.11 14.21 -29.24
CA HIS A 329 -27.84 14.77 -30.58
C HIS A 329 -28.70 15.98 -30.89
N THR A 330 -29.98 16.00 -30.49
CA THR A 330 -30.83 17.19 -30.63
C THR A 330 -30.27 18.37 -29.85
N TRP A 331 -29.89 18.18 -28.57
CA TRP A 331 -29.25 19.21 -27.76
C TRP A 331 -27.91 19.67 -28.35
N LEU A 332 -27.10 18.75 -28.89
CA LEU A 332 -25.84 19.12 -29.54
C LEU A 332 -26.09 19.99 -30.78
N GLY A 333 -27.15 19.70 -31.55
CA GLY A 333 -27.55 20.47 -32.72
C GLY A 333 -28.02 21.89 -32.41
N THR A 334 -28.38 22.21 -31.16
CA THR A 334 -28.74 23.58 -30.75
C THR A 334 -27.52 24.41 -30.33
N GLN A 335 -26.34 23.81 -30.24
CA GLN A 335 -25.13 24.50 -29.78
C GLN A 335 -24.53 25.36 -30.90
N LYS A 336 -24.19 26.61 -30.58
CA LYS A 336 -23.62 27.56 -31.56
C LYS A 336 -22.11 27.45 -31.71
N ASP A 337 -21.40 27.01 -30.66
CA ASP A 337 -19.94 27.02 -30.56
C ASP A 337 -19.32 25.62 -30.60
N LEU A 338 -19.80 24.76 -31.51
CA LEU A 338 -19.26 23.40 -31.69
C LEU A 338 -17.82 23.40 -32.20
N LYS A 339 -17.41 24.45 -32.91
CA LYS A 339 -16.04 24.63 -33.37
C LYS A 339 -15.28 25.51 -32.38
N ARG A 340 -14.29 24.94 -31.71
CA ARG A 340 -13.38 25.64 -30.79
C ARG A 340 -11.98 25.69 -31.40
N ALA A 341 -11.35 26.86 -31.34
CA ALA A 341 -9.96 27.00 -31.73
C ALA A 341 -9.09 26.14 -30.82
N THR A 342 -8.40 25.14 -31.36
CA THR A 342 -7.56 24.20 -30.60
C THR A 342 -6.22 24.80 -30.13
N ILE A 343 -6.08 26.13 -30.09
CA ILE A 343 -4.78 26.79 -29.92
C ILE A 343 -4.91 27.86 -28.84
N GLY A 344 -4.86 27.41 -27.59
CA GLY A 344 -4.63 28.25 -26.42
C GLY A 344 -3.65 27.53 -25.49
N ALA A 345 -3.03 28.28 -24.58
CA ALA A 345 -2.30 27.67 -23.47
C ALA A 345 -3.26 26.73 -22.73
N ARG A 346 -2.87 25.46 -22.55
CA ARG A 346 -3.65 24.55 -21.70
C ARG A 346 -3.72 25.20 -20.32
N PRO A 347 -4.91 25.40 -19.74
CA PRO A 347 -4.98 25.93 -18.39
C PRO A 347 -4.19 25.01 -17.48
N ASP A 348 -3.18 25.56 -16.83
CA ASP A 348 -2.46 24.84 -15.80
C ASP A 348 -3.35 24.84 -14.57
N ARG A 349 -3.91 23.67 -14.25
CA ARG A 349 -4.66 23.43 -13.03
C ARG A 349 -3.76 22.61 -12.11
N PRO A 350 -2.87 23.28 -11.34
CA PRO A 350 -1.93 22.58 -10.49
C PRO A 350 -2.69 21.79 -9.42
N LEU A 351 -2.04 20.72 -8.94
CA LEU A 351 -2.57 19.93 -7.84
C LEU A 351 -2.42 20.73 -6.54
N ASP A 352 -3.53 20.90 -5.82
CA ASP A 352 -3.53 21.60 -4.53
C ASP A 352 -2.87 20.72 -3.45
N THR A 353 -1.61 21.04 -3.17
CA THR A 353 -0.81 20.35 -2.14
C THR A 353 -1.36 20.57 -0.73
N ASP A 354 -1.98 21.72 -0.44
CA ASP A 354 -2.51 21.98 0.89
C ASP A 354 -3.79 21.18 1.14
N VAL A 355 -4.65 21.04 0.13
CA VAL A 355 -5.78 20.11 0.19
C VAL A 355 -5.29 18.67 0.35
N TRP A 356 -4.26 18.24 -0.39
CA TRP A 356 -3.65 16.92 -0.22
C TRP A 356 -3.15 16.68 1.20
N LYS A 357 -2.43 17.64 1.78
CA LYS A 357 -1.95 17.58 3.17
C LYS A 357 -3.12 17.50 4.15
N ARG A 358 -4.17 18.31 3.98
CA ARG A 358 -5.38 18.28 4.83
C ARG A 358 -6.12 16.95 4.74
N LEU A 359 -6.27 16.37 3.55
CA LEU A 359 -6.92 15.08 3.36
C LEU A 359 -6.21 13.96 4.14
N LEU A 360 -4.88 13.98 4.17
CA LEU A 360 -4.07 12.95 4.83
C LEU A 360 -3.63 13.30 6.27
N ALA A 361 -3.99 14.47 6.79
CA ALA A 361 -3.44 14.99 8.05
C ALA A 361 -3.64 14.03 9.23
N ASP A 362 -4.87 13.55 9.43
CA ASP A 362 -5.18 12.60 10.51
C ASP A 362 -4.39 11.29 10.35
N TYR A 363 -4.35 10.73 9.14
CA TYR A 363 -3.58 9.52 8.85
C TYR A 363 -2.09 9.70 9.15
N ARG A 364 -1.49 10.80 8.66
CA ARG A 364 -0.07 11.13 8.89
C ARG A 364 0.25 11.29 10.36
N SER A 365 -0.63 11.95 11.13
CA SER A 365 -0.43 12.16 12.57
C SER A 365 -0.34 10.84 13.34
N ARG A 366 -1.14 9.84 12.95
CA ARG A 366 -1.15 8.51 13.59
C ARG A 366 -0.03 7.60 13.10
N LYS A 367 0.58 7.90 11.95
CA LYS A 367 1.48 7.00 11.20
C LYS A 367 2.88 7.56 11.01
N ASN A 368 3.34 8.37 11.96
CA ASN A 368 4.69 8.96 11.96
C ASN A 368 5.01 9.68 10.64
N GLY A 369 4.07 10.50 10.17
CA GLY A 369 4.18 11.26 8.91
C GLY A 369 3.81 10.47 7.66
N ALA A 370 3.67 9.15 7.73
CA ALA A 370 3.40 8.26 6.60
C ALA A 370 4.30 8.54 5.37
N PRO A 371 5.63 8.37 5.49
CA PRO A 371 6.61 8.75 4.45
C PRO A 371 6.44 7.99 3.12
N TRP A 372 5.70 6.88 3.11
CA TRP A 372 5.34 6.13 1.91
C TRP A 372 4.29 6.82 1.03
N LEU A 373 3.68 7.92 1.51
CA LEU A 373 2.84 8.80 0.69
C LEU A 373 3.54 10.14 0.51
N PRO A 374 3.58 10.68 -0.73
CA PRO A 374 4.34 11.89 -1.03
C PRO A 374 3.84 13.09 -0.24
N GLU A 375 4.73 13.88 0.34
CA GLU A 375 4.34 15.05 1.12
C GLU A 375 3.58 16.10 0.29
N HIS A 376 4.03 16.28 -0.96
CA HIS A 376 3.49 17.24 -1.93
C HIS A 376 2.78 16.54 -3.09
N ALA A 377 1.69 17.14 -3.55
CA ALA A 377 0.96 16.65 -4.71
C ALA A 377 1.55 17.27 -5.98
N SER A 378 2.16 16.45 -6.82
CA SER A 378 2.61 16.81 -8.16
C SER A 378 2.22 15.69 -9.13
N LYS A 379 2.27 15.97 -10.43
CA LYS A 379 2.01 14.95 -11.44
C LYS A 379 2.93 13.74 -11.24
N GLU A 380 4.22 14.00 -10.98
CA GLU A 380 5.21 12.96 -10.75
C GLU A 380 4.92 12.14 -9.49
N THR A 381 4.61 12.80 -8.36
CA THR A 381 4.37 12.07 -7.12
C THR A 381 3.08 11.24 -7.17
N LEU A 382 2.02 11.74 -7.80
CA LEU A 382 0.80 10.95 -8.01
C LEU A 382 1.03 9.81 -9.00
N THR A 383 1.81 10.01 -10.08
CA THR A 383 2.18 8.93 -10.99
C THR A 383 3.00 7.84 -10.28
N SER A 384 3.90 8.20 -9.35
CA SER A 384 4.62 7.21 -8.54
C SER A 384 3.66 6.35 -7.69
N VAL A 385 2.68 6.98 -7.03
CA VAL A 385 1.63 6.27 -6.27
C VAL A 385 0.78 5.38 -7.18
N GLU A 386 0.40 5.87 -8.37
CA GLU A 386 -0.35 5.12 -9.38
C GLU A 386 0.42 3.92 -9.90
N ASN A 387 1.73 4.07 -10.14
CA ASN A 387 2.60 2.99 -10.58
C ASN A 387 2.71 1.90 -9.51
N GLY A 388 2.82 2.26 -8.23
CA GLY A 388 2.87 1.31 -7.13
C GLY A 388 1.62 0.43 -7.03
N ILE A 389 0.43 1.05 -7.08
CA ILE A 389 -0.83 0.28 -7.06
C ILE A 389 -1.09 -0.46 -8.38
N GLY A 390 -0.64 0.07 -9.52
CA GLY A 390 -0.73 -0.60 -10.82
C GLY A 390 0.19 -1.83 -10.91
N GLU A 391 1.39 -1.75 -10.33
CA GLU A 391 2.28 -2.89 -10.14
C GLU A 391 1.63 -3.97 -9.27
N LEU A 392 1.03 -3.58 -8.14
CA LEU A 392 0.28 -4.49 -7.29
C LEU A 392 -0.86 -5.18 -8.04
N ALA A 393 -1.61 -4.42 -8.86
CA ALA A 393 -2.70 -4.96 -9.66
C ALA A 393 -2.22 -6.00 -10.67
N ARG A 394 -1.07 -5.76 -11.32
CA ARG A 394 -0.47 -6.71 -12.26
C ARG A 394 -0.03 -7.99 -11.56
N ARG A 395 0.61 -7.90 -10.39
CA ARG A 395 0.99 -9.07 -9.57
C ARG A 395 -0.22 -9.88 -9.13
N ALA A 396 -1.35 -9.21 -8.92
CA ALA A 396 -2.61 -9.84 -8.58
C ALA A 396 -3.37 -10.43 -9.78
N GLY A 397 -2.87 -10.27 -11.01
CA GLY A 397 -3.54 -10.74 -12.23
C GLY A 397 -4.81 -9.94 -12.59
N ILE A 398 -4.93 -8.70 -12.10
CA ILE A 398 -6.10 -7.85 -12.38
C ILE A 398 -5.95 -7.27 -13.79
N THR A 399 -6.73 -7.78 -14.74
CA THR A 399 -6.69 -7.36 -16.15
C THR A 399 -7.66 -6.23 -16.47
N SER A 400 -8.78 -6.14 -15.73
CA SER A 400 -9.73 -5.04 -15.83
C SER A 400 -9.40 -3.95 -14.81
N TRP A 401 -8.29 -3.25 -15.05
CA TRP A 401 -7.93 -2.05 -14.30
C TRP A 401 -8.80 -0.89 -14.79
N LEU A 402 -9.38 -0.11 -13.86
CA LEU A 402 -10.23 1.06 -14.17
C LEU A 402 -9.39 2.19 -14.81
N PHE A 403 -9.04 1.94 -16.07
CA PHE A 403 -8.43 2.72 -17.16
C PHE A 403 -7.15 3.54 -16.85
N THR A 404 -6.10 3.20 -17.60
CA THR A 404 -4.74 3.81 -17.68
C THR A 404 -4.73 5.29 -17.98
#